data_AF-A0A9W8JCC3-F1
#
_entry.id   AF-A0A9W8JCC3-F1
#
_cell.length_a   1.000
_cell.length_b   1.000
_cell.length_c   1.000
_cell.angle_alpha   90.00
_cell.angle_beta   90.00
_cell.angle_gamma   90.00
#
_symmetry.space_group_name_H-M   'P 1'
#
loop_
_entity.id
_entity.type
_entity.pdbx_description
1 polymer ?
#
loop_
_entity_poly.entity_id
_entity_poly.type
_entity_poly.pdbx_seq_one_letter_code
_entity_poly.pdbx_strand_id
1 'polypeptide(L)'
;MSSPFENASNFNIEGGTHIYAKNYHHYGERPPKSSIEKLRDHIAAGALHNSDERCDAPACYPETRVAVQNEIISWICDGDSDDEPKDIMWVTGPAGSGKTAIMGSVAATCQGKGILGATHFFSSFSGSANRRSKRFLVPTLAYQLVLHKDMNQVAEQIFSAIERNPAVFDHKLEVQLDELILEPLRACQEGRSAWPKVIIIDGLDECEAVQYHDEAQSNVSENCRPPYEAEKARKARCAL
;
A
#
# COMPACT_ATOMS: atom_id res chain seq x y z
N MET A 1 -36.82 -1.39 10.14
CA MET A 1 -38.24 -1.56 10.54
C MET A 1 -38.79 -0.19 10.90
N SER A 2 -39.93 0.19 10.33
CA SER A 2 -40.52 1.53 10.48
C SER A 2 -40.95 1.83 11.92
N SER A 3 -40.73 3.07 12.35
CA SER A 3 -41.15 3.58 13.67
C SER A 3 -42.68 3.55 13.77
N PRO A 4 -43.27 3.13 14.90
CA PRO A 4 -44.73 3.05 15.06
C PRO A 4 -45.45 4.41 15.07
N PHE A 5 -44.74 5.54 14.91
CA PHE A 5 -45.32 6.88 14.99
C PHE A 5 -44.89 7.84 13.88
N GLU A 6 -44.53 7.34 12.70
CA GLU A 6 -44.38 8.24 11.55
C GLU A 6 -45.77 8.73 11.08
N ASN A 7 -45.93 10.06 10.98
CA ASN A 7 -47.14 10.79 10.54
C ASN A 7 -48.37 10.82 11.46
N ALA A 8 -48.23 10.56 12.77
CA ALA A 8 -49.34 10.82 13.70
C ALA A 8 -49.46 12.33 14.04
N SER A 9 -50.66 12.89 13.90
CA SER A 9 -51.00 14.25 14.37
C SER A 9 -52.42 14.27 14.98
N ASN A 10 -52.72 15.26 15.84
CA ASN A 10 -53.99 15.44 16.57
C ASN A 10 -54.33 14.35 17.63
N PHE A 11 -53.42 14.03 18.55
CA PHE A 11 -53.79 13.26 19.75
C PHE A 11 -54.01 14.19 20.95
N ASN A 12 -55.17 14.05 21.59
CA ASN A 12 -55.49 14.72 22.84
C ASN A 12 -55.26 13.73 23.99
N ILE A 13 -54.36 14.06 24.91
CA ILE A 13 -54.01 13.20 26.05
C ILE A 13 -54.77 13.70 27.28
N GLU A 14 -55.94 13.13 27.54
CA GLU A 14 -56.67 13.35 28.79
C GLU A 14 -56.40 12.18 29.75
N GLY A 15 -55.74 12.49 30.87
CA GLY A 15 -55.45 11.55 31.96
C GLY A 15 -53.95 11.21 32.09
N GLY A 16 -53.44 11.33 33.31
CA GLY A 16 -52.03 11.09 33.66
C GLY A 16 -51.55 9.71 33.22
N THR A 17 -50.91 9.66 32.05
CA THR A 17 -50.36 8.44 31.47
C THR A 17 -48.90 8.34 31.89
N HIS A 18 -48.57 7.42 32.79
CA HIS A 18 -47.19 7.10 33.14
C HIS A 18 -46.52 6.37 31.97
N ILE A 19 -45.72 7.11 31.19
CA ILE A 19 -44.86 6.54 30.14
C ILE A 19 -43.70 5.81 30.83
N TYR A 20 -43.78 4.48 30.89
CA TYR A 20 -42.61 3.65 31.20
C TYR A 20 -41.73 3.59 29.94
N ALA A 21 -40.79 4.52 29.82
CA ALA A 21 -39.70 4.41 28.86
C ALA A 21 -38.79 3.25 29.30
N LYS A 22 -39.01 2.06 28.74
CA LYS A 22 -38.03 0.99 28.82
C LYS A 22 -36.83 1.42 27.97
N ASN A 23 -35.73 1.79 28.64
CA ASN A 23 -34.44 1.96 28.00
C ASN A 23 -33.98 0.61 27.46
N TYR A 24 -34.36 0.31 26.22
CA TYR A 24 -33.70 -0.74 25.46
C TYR A 24 -32.30 -0.23 25.14
N HIS A 25 -31.31 -0.67 25.92
CA HIS A 25 -29.91 -0.57 25.53
C HIS A 25 -29.75 -1.41 24.27
N HIS A 26 -29.88 -0.77 23.12
CA HIS A 26 -29.48 -1.33 21.85
C HIS A 26 -27.95 -1.47 21.96
N TYR A 27 -27.45 -2.70 22.08
CA TYR A 27 -26.03 -2.98 21.86
C TYR A 27 -25.76 -2.61 20.40
N GLY A 28 -25.34 -1.35 20.20
CA GLY A 28 -25.28 -0.74 18.89
C GLY A 28 -24.41 -1.56 17.96
N GLU A 29 -24.96 -1.94 16.82
CA GLU A 29 -24.15 -2.38 15.69
C GLU A 29 -23.09 -1.29 15.45
N ARG A 30 -21.82 -1.72 15.41
CA ARG A 30 -20.72 -0.81 15.10
C ARG A 30 -21.02 -0.18 13.73
N PRO A 31 -20.94 1.15 13.58
CA PRO A 31 -21.25 1.79 12.31
C PRO A 31 -20.41 1.16 11.19
N PRO A 32 -20.94 1.06 9.96
CA PRO A 32 -20.20 0.49 8.84
C PRO A 32 -18.90 1.27 8.63
N LYS A 33 -17.79 0.53 8.46
CA LYS A 33 -16.48 1.12 8.21
C LYS A 33 -16.51 1.97 6.93
N SER A 34 -15.94 3.16 7.01
CA SER A 34 -15.66 4.01 5.85
C SER A 34 -14.66 3.34 4.90
N SER A 35 -14.60 3.82 3.66
CA SER A 35 -13.71 3.29 2.62
C SER A 35 -12.24 3.44 2.99
N ILE A 36 -11.88 4.53 3.67
CA ILE A 36 -10.52 4.73 4.20
C ILE A 36 -10.19 3.76 5.35
N GLU A 37 -11.15 3.43 6.22
CA GLU A 37 -10.95 2.43 7.28
C GLU A 37 -10.80 1.02 6.70
N LYS A 38 -11.62 0.67 5.71
CA LYS A 38 -11.48 -0.60 4.96
C LYS A 38 -10.10 -0.69 4.31
N LEU A 39 -9.65 0.37 3.66
CA LEU A 39 -8.33 0.41 3.04
C LEU A 39 -7.21 0.24 4.09
N ARG A 40 -7.32 0.95 5.22
CA ARG A 40 -6.35 0.89 6.33
C ARG A 40 -6.22 -0.51 6.93
N ASP A 41 -7.27 -1.33 6.94
CA ASP A 41 -7.19 -2.72 7.42
C ASP A 41 -6.29 -3.61 6.53
N HIS A 42 -6.01 -3.18 5.29
CA HIS A 42 -5.32 -3.96 4.27
C HIS A 42 -3.95 -3.42 3.89
N ILE A 43 -3.39 -2.46 4.64
CA ILE A 43 -2.05 -1.92 4.39
C ILE A 43 -0.97 -2.57 5.25
N ALA A 44 0.28 -2.45 4.80
CA ALA A 44 1.46 -2.67 5.61
C ALA A 44 2.04 -1.30 6.03
N ALA A 45 1.55 -0.74 7.13
CA ALA A 45 2.03 0.55 7.64
C ALA A 45 3.55 0.53 7.93
N GLY A 46 4.11 -0.61 8.31
CA GLY A 46 5.56 -0.84 8.44
C GLY A 46 6.38 -0.61 7.15
N ALA A 47 5.75 -0.69 5.98
CA ALA A 47 6.42 -0.56 4.68
C ALA A 47 6.55 0.90 4.20
N LEU A 48 5.85 1.84 4.83
CA LEU A 48 5.95 3.27 4.54
C LEU A 48 7.37 3.76 4.82
N HIS A 49 7.93 4.65 3.98
CA HIS A 49 9.30 5.13 4.17
C HIS A 49 9.55 5.81 5.52
N ASN A 50 8.52 6.44 6.08
CA ASN A 50 8.51 7.18 7.34
C ASN A 50 7.88 6.39 8.50
N SER A 51 7.76 5.06 8.36
CA SER A 51 7.24 4.21 9.43
C SER A 51 8.19 4.13 10.63
N ASP A 52 7.64 4.06 11.84
CA ASP A 52 8.44 3.81 13.06
C ASP A 52 9.12 2.43 13.04
N GLU A 53 8.55 1.44 12.34
CA GLU A 53 9.19 0.15 12.09
C GLU A 53 10.48 0.25 11.26
N ARG A 54 10.78 1.44 10.73
CA ARG A 54 12.01 1.78 10.02
C ARG A 54 12.91 2.72 10.84
N CYS A 55 12.76 2.79 12.16
CA CYS A 55 13.62 3.59 13.04
C CYS A 55 15.11 3.25 12.89
N ASP A 56 15.43 1.97 12.70
CA ASP A 56 16.79 1.48 12.45
C ASP A 56 17.13 1.39 10.95
N ALA A 57 16.26 1.87 10.06
CA ALA A 57 16.49 1.75 8.63
C ALA A 57 17.76 2.52 8.26
N PRO A 58 18.66 1.89 7.48
CA PRO A 58 19.90 2.55 7.10
C PRO A 58 19.55 3.77 6.26
N ALA A 59 20.04 4.94 6.64
CA ALA A 59 20.07 6.13 5.80
C ALA A 59 21.46 6.27 5.19
N CYS A 60 21.56 6.93 4.03
CA CYS A 60 22.87 7.33 3.55
C CYS A 60 23.48 8.29 4.58
N TYR A 61 24.72 8.03 5.00
CA TYR A 61 25.45 8.98 5.82
C TYR A 61 25.59 10.29 5.04
N PRO A 62 25.56 11.47 5.69
CA PRO A 62 25.75 12.74 5.01
C PRO A 62 26.95 12.69 4.05
N GLU A 63 26.80 13.28 2.88
CA GLU A 63 27.83 13.35 1.83
C GLU A 63 28.22 12.02 1.17
N THR A 64 27.61 10.90 1.56
CA THR A 64 27.82 9.60 0.91
C THR A 64 26.77 9.32 -0.16
N ARG A 65 27.18 8.64 -1.25
CA ARG A 65 26.29 8.22 -2.35
C ARG A 65 25.50 9.37 -3.01
N VAL A 66 25.95 10.62 -2.83
CA VAL A 66 25.27 11.83 -3.33
C VAL A 66 25.13 11.80 -4.85
N ALA A 67 26.15 11.37 -5.58
CA ALA A 67 26.10 11.28 -7.04
C ALA A 67 24.94 10.40 -7.53
N VAL A 68 24.78 9.21 -6.93
CA VAL A 68 23.72 8.26 -7.30
C VAL A 68 22.35 8.79 -6.90
N GLN A 69 22.22 9.41 -5.72
CA GLN A 69 20.97 10.03 -5.30
C GLN A 69 20.57 11.17 -6.25
N ASN A 70 21.53 12.02 -6.65
CA ASN A 70 21.28 13.12 -7.58
C ASN A 70 20.87 12.63 -8.97
N GLU A 71 21.49 11.56 -9.46
CA GLU A 71 21.12 10.92 -10.72
C GLU A 71 19.66 10.45 -10.69
N ILE A 72 19.26 9.72 -9.64
CA ILE A 72 17.88 9.25 -9.47
C ILE A 72 16.90 10.42 -9.36
N ILE A 73 17.22 11.44 -8.56
CA ILE A 73 16.36 12.61 -8.38
C ILE A 73 16.23 13.43 -9.67
N SER A 74 17.30 13.60 -10.43
CA SER A 74 17.27 14.28 -11.73
C SER A 74 16.39 13.51 -12.71
N TRP A 75 16.56 12.18 -12.79
CA TRP A 75 15.69 11.35 -13.62
C TRP A 75 14.21 11.48 -13.23
N ILE A 76 13.87 11.50 -11.94
CA ILE A 76 12.50 11.72 -11.46
C ILE A 76 11.98 13.12 -11.85
N CYS A 77 12.82 14.14 -11.78
CA CYS A 77 12.39 15.53 -11.96
C CYS A 77 12.30 15.93 -13.44
N ASP A 78 13.30 15.51 -14.21
CA ASP A 78 13.64 15.99 -15.54
C ASP A 78 13.31 14.95 -16.63
N GLY A 79 13.07 13.70 -16.23
CA GLY A 79 12.77 12.57 -17.12
C GLY A 79 14.02 11.83 -17.60
N ASP A 80 13.79 10.76 -18.36
CA ASP A 80 14.86 10.03 -19.06
C ASP A 80 15.26 10.81 -20.32
N SER A 81 16.57 11.03 -20.50
CA SER A 81 17.13 11.75 -21.65
C SER A 81 17.44 10.85 -22.85
N ASP A 82 17.20 9.54 -22.74
CA ASP A 82 17.36 8.59 -23.84
C ASP A 82 16.36 8.89 -24.99
N ASP A 83 16.71 8.46 -26.21
CA ASP A 83 15.85 8.60 -27.41
C ASP A 83 14.46 7.96 -27.22
N GLU A 84 14.40 6.89 -26.41
CA GLU A 84 13.18 6.22 -25.96
C GLU A 84 13.10 6.32 -24.42
N PRO A 85 12.45 7.35 -23.87
CA PRO A 85 12.44 7.59 -22.43
C PRO A 85 11.72 6.47 -21.69
N LYS A 86 12.30 6.01 -20.58
CA LYS A 86 11.70 4.98 -19.73
C LYS A 86 10.87 5.61 -18.62
N ASP A 87 9.73 4.99 -18.31
CA ASP A 87 8.92 5.34 -17.13
C ASP A 87 9.37 4.60 -15.86
N ILE A 88 10.35 3.69 -15.98
CA ILE A 88 10.76 2.75 -14.94
C ILE A 88 12.29 2.76 -14.80
N MET A 89 12.79 3.12 -13.62
CA MET A 89 14.21 3.04 -13.29
C MET A 89 14.52 1.84 -12.38
N TRP A 90 15.47 1.00 -12.82
CA TRP A 90 15.98 -0.14 -12.05
C TRP A 90 17.24 0.21 -11.27
N VAL A 91 17.14 0.35 -9.95
CA VAL A 91 18.33 0.45 -9.09
C VAL A 91 18.78 -0.95 -8.67
N THR A 92 19.89 -1.41 -9.23
CA THR A 92 20.45 -2.74 -8.95
C THR A 92 21.87 -2.67 -8.41
N GLY A 93 22.30 -3.73 -7.74
CA GLY A 93 23.65 -3.79 -7.16
C GLY A 93 23.81 -4.95 -6.17
N PRO A 94 25.05 -5.26 -5.77
CA PRO A 94 25.35 -6.36 -4.85
C PRO A 94 24.59 -6.27 -3.51
N ALA A 95 24.44 -7.40 -2.82
CA ALA A 95 23.94 -7.40 -1.45
C ALA A 95 24.85 -6.53 -0.56
N GLY A 96 24.26 -5.79 0.39
CA GLY A 96 25.01 -4.89 1.26
C GLY A 96 25.50 -3.60 0.60
N SER A 97 25.23 -3.33 -0.68
CA SER A 97 25.69 -2.11 -1.37
C SER A 97 24.97 -0.82 -0.93
N GLY A 98 24.03 -0.89 0.01
CA GLY A 98 23.30 0.26 0.54
C GLY A 98 22.11 0.74 -0.30
N LYS A 99 21.55 -0.09 -1.19
CA LYS A 99 20.42 0.29 -2.06
C LYS A 99 19.21 0.80 -1.27
N THR A 100 18.77 0.05 -0.25
CA THR A 100 17.68 0.45 0.63
C THR A 100 17.94 1.79 1.32
N ALA A 101 19.20 2.09 1.65
CA ALA A 101 19.59 3.37 2.23
C ALA A 101 19.51 4.52 1.22
N ILE A 102 19.93 4.27 -0.02
CA ILE A 102 19.78 5.21 -1.14
C ILE A 102 18.29 5.47 -1.37
N MET A 103 17.47 4.42 -1.52
CA MET A 103 16.03 4.57 -1.77
C MET A 103 15.31 5.27 -0.63
N GLY A 104 15.69 5.01 0.63
CA GLY A 104 15.17 5.74 1.79
C GLY A 104 15.49 7.23 1.76
N SER A 105 16.73 7.59 1.39
CA SER A 105 17.18 8.98 1.29
C SER A 105 16.53 9.72 0.11
N VAL A 106 16.37 9.03 -1.02
CA VAL A 106 15.61 9.53 -2.19
C VAL A 106 14.14 9.75 -1.81
N ALA A 107 13.49 8.81 -1.12
CA ALA A 107 12.12 8.96 -0.66
C ALA A 107 11.95 10.19 0.24
N ALA A 108 12.83 10.37 1.23
CA ALA A 108 12.82 11.55 2.10
C ALA A 108 12.98 12.87 1.30
N THR A 109 13.86 12.87 0.30
CA THR A 109 14.07 14.03 -0.59
C THR A 109 12.82 14.33 -1.44
N CYS A 110 12.21 13.30 -2.04
CA CYS A 110 10.99 13.43 -2.83
C CYS A 110 9.79 13.89 -1.98
N GLN A 111 9.69 13.40 -0.73
CA GLN A 111 8.68 13.84 0.23
C GLN A 111 8.84 15.33 0.55
N GLY A 112 10.07 15.79 0.81
CA GLY A 112 10.36 17.20 1.07
C GLY A 112 10.07 18.13 -0.12
N LYS A 113 10.18 17.60 -1.35
CA LYS A 113 9.81 18.30 -2.59
C LYS A 113 8.32 18.22 -2.91
N GLY A 114 7.53 17.40 -2.20
CA GLY A 114 6.11 17.18 -2.49
C GLY A 114 5.85 16.41 -3.79
N ILE A 115 6.83 15.62 -4.26
CA ILE A 115 6.72 14.84 -5.51
C ILE A 115 6.62 13.33 -5.26
N LEU A 116 6.63 12.90 -4.00
CA LEU A 116 6.50 11.49 -3.62
C LEU A 116 5.02 11.09 -3.53
N GLY A 117 4.61 10.13 -4.36
CA GLY A 117 3.23 9.63 -4.37
C GLY A 117 3.02 8.51 -3.38
N ALA A 118 3.90 7.51 -3.41
CA ALA A 118 3.81 6.36 -2.51
C ALA A 118 5.14 5.63 -2.35
N THR A 119 5.25 4.85 -1.28
CA THR A 119 6.42 4.03 -0.97
C THR A 119 6.02 2.65 -0.47
N HIS A 120 6.80 1.63 -0.80
CA HIS A 120 6.71 0.33 -0.16
C HIS A 120 8.11 -0.28 -0.04
N PHE A 121 8.60 -0.38 1.19
CA PHE A 121 9.87 -1.00 1.50
C PHE A 121 9.63 -2.40 2.07
N PHE A 122 9.84 -3.43 1.27
CA PHE A 122 9.87 -4.80 1.76
C PHE A 122 11.03 -5.00 2.75
N SER A 123 10.91 -5.99 3.63
CA SER A 123 11.98 -6.38 4.56
C SER A 123 11.74 -7.77 5.11
N SER A 124 12.55 -8.73 4.69
CA SER A 124 12.47 -10.14 5.08
C SER A 124 12.67 -10.36 6.58
N PHE A 125 13.42 -9.45 7.22
CA PHE A 125 13.68 -9.43 8.67
C PHE A 125 12.62 -8.67 9.48
N SER A 126 11.56 -8.17 8.84
CA SER A 126 10.47 -7.48 9.53
C SER A 126 9.72 -8.42 10.47
N GLY A 127 9.42 -7.96 11.69
CA GLY A 127 8.48 -8.65 12.59
C GLY A 127 7.03 -8.58 12.10
N SER A 128 6.72 -7.63 11.22
CA SER A 128 5.41 -7.51 10.58
C SER A 128 5.34 -8.37 9.32
N ALA A 129 4.55 -9.46 9.38
CA ALA A 129 4.32 -10.36 8.25
C ALA A 129 3.74 -9.62 7.02
N ASN A 130 2.94 -8.59 7.27
CA ASN A 130 2.30 -7.79 6.21
C ASN A 130 3.35 -7.10 5.31
N ARG A 131 4.47 -6.65 5.89
CA ARG A 131 5.55 -5.95 5.17
C ARG A 131 6.34 -6.87 4.22
N ARG A 132 6.25 -8.18 4.40
CA ARG A 132 6.91 -9.17 3.55
C ARG A 132 5.99 -9.73 2.47
N SER A 133 4.69 -9.54 2.60
CA SER A 133 3.70 -10.13 1.71
C SER A 133 3.29 -9.18 0.60
N LYS A 134 3.38 -9.64 -0.66
CA LYS A 134 2.87 -8.91 -1.83
C LYS A 134 1.40 -8.51 -1.74
N ARG A 135 0.61 -9.21 -0.91
CA ARG A 135 -0.83 -8.94 -0.71
C ARG A 135 -1.08 -7.51 -0.23
N PHE A 136 -0.15 -6.92 0.51
CA PHE A 136 -0.30 -5.59 1.07
C PHE A 136 0.29 -4.50 0.19
N LEU A 137 0.97 -4.84 -0.91
CA LEU A 137 1.65 -3.85 -1.76
C LEU A 137 0.67 -2.83 -2.34
N VAL A 138 -0.29 -3.28 -3.15
CA VAL A 138 -1.22 -2.37 -3.85
C VAL A 138 -2.09 -1.57 -2.88
N PRO A 139 -2.72 -2.16 -1.84
CA PRO A 139 -3.50 -1.37 -0.88
C PRO A 139 -2.65 -0.32 -0.15
N THR A 140 -1.39 -0.62 0.17
CA THR A 140 -0.48 0.35 0.81
C THR A 140 -0.14 1.51 -0.12
N LEU A 141 0.04 1.25 -1.42
CA LEU A 141 0.25 2.30 -2.41
C LEU A 141 -1.01 3.16 -2.58
N ALA A 142 -2.18 2.53 -2.78
CA ALA A 142 -3.46 3.22 -2.91
C ALA A 142 -3.78 4.09 -1.70
N TYR A 143 -3.47 3.62 -0.49
CA TYR A 143 -3.65 4.39 0.74
C TYR A 143 -2.83 5.68 0.77
N GLN A 144 -1.57 5.64 0.31
CA GLN A 144 -0.72 6.83 0.23
C GLN A 144 -1.23 7.82 -0.84
N LEU A 145 -1.69 7.32 -2.00
CA LEU A 145 -2.28 8.16 -3.03
C LEU A 145 -3.54 8.88 -2.54
N VAL A 146 -4.42 8.17 -1.81
CA VAL A 146 -5.62 8.73 -1.19
C VAL A 146 -5.29 9.87 -0.21
N LEU A 147 -4.17 9.77 0.51
CA LEU A 147 -3.74 10.78 1.47
C LEU A 147 -3.02 11.97 0.83
N HIS A 148 -2.64 11.87 -0.44
CA HIS A 148 -1.89 12.92 -1.10
C HIS A 148 -2.82 14.08 -1.51
N LYS A 149 -2.52 15.29 -1.03
CA LYS A 149 -3.36 16.49 -1.17
C LYS A 149 -3.73 16.85 -2.61
N ASP A 150 -2.85 16.56 -3.56
CA ASP A 150 -3.03 16.88 -4.99
C ASP A 150 -3.73 15.76 -5.77
N MET A 151 -4.17 14.68 -5.08
CA MET A 151 -4.74 13.47 -5.67
C MET A 151 -6.22 13.24 -5.30
N ASN A 152 -6.95 14.29 -4.87
CA ASN A 152 -8.33 14.16 -4.37
C ASN A 152 -9.28 13.44 -5.35
N GLN A 153 -9.22 13.77 -6.65
CA GLN A 153 -10.08 13.12 -7.65
C GLN A 153 -9.77 11.63 -7.78
N VAL A 154 -8.48 11.26 -7.72
CA VAL A 154 -8.05 9.86 -7.74
C VAL A 154 -8.47 9.15 -6.46
N ALA A 155 -8.40 9.82 -5.31
CA ALA A 155 -8.86 9.29 -4.04
C ALA A 155 -10.36 8.94 -4.07
N GLU A 156 -11.20 9.79 -4.67
CA GLU A 156 -12.64 9.53 -4.85
C GLU A 156 -12.90 8.30 -5.73
N GLN A 157 -12.11 8.11 -6.80
CA GLN A 157 -12.21 6.92 -7.65
C GLN A 157 -11.80 5.65 -6.89
N ILE A 158 -10.73 5.71 -6.09
CA ILE A 158 -10.29 4.60 -5.24
C ILE A 158 -11.37 4.23 -4.22
N PHE A 159 -11.95 5.22 -3.54
CA PHE A 159 -13.04 4.97 -2.59
C PHE A 159 -14.27 4.36 -3.27
N SER A 160 -14.65 4.87 -4.44
CA SER A 160 -15.77 4.32 -5.22
C SER A 160 -15.53 2.86 -5.63
N ALA A 161 -14.28 2.50 -5.99
CA ALA A 161 -13.91 1.12 -6.29
C ALA A 161 -14.07 0.20 -5.05
N ILE A 162 -13.58 0.63 -3.89
CA ILE A 162 -13.69 -0.11 -2.63
C ILE A 162 -15.15 -0.27 -2.17
N GLU A 163 -15.99 0.75 -2.39
CA GLU A 163 -17.41 0.70 -2.03
C GLU A 163 -18.19 -0.26 -2.93
N ARG A 164 -17.89 -0.24 -4.23
CA ARG A 164 -18.51 -1.11 -5.23
C ARG A 164 -18.11 -2.57 -5.03
N ASN A 165 -16.84 -2.82 -4.71
CA ASN A 165 -16.31 -4.15 -4.51
C ASN A 165 -15.34 -4.23 -3.32
N PRO A 166 -15.84 -4.42 -2.08
CA PRO A 166 -14.99 -4.60 -0.91
C PRO A 166 -14.07 -5.82 -0.97
N ALA A 167 -14.40 -6.83 -1.80
CA ALA A 167 -13.59 -8.03 -1.97
C ALA A 167 -12.33 -7.80 -2.83
N VAL A 168 -12.15 -6.59 -3.36
CA VAL A 168 -10.96 -6.21 -4.15
C VAL A 168 -9.66 -6.57 -3.44
N PHE A 169 -9.59 -6.46 -2.11
CA PHE A 169 -8.39 -6.80 -1.33
C PHE A 169 -8.01 -8.29 -1.34
N ASP A 170 -8.94 -9.17 -1.73
CA ASP A 170 -8.73 -10.61 -1.89
C ASP A 170 -8.42 -11.01 -3.34
N HIS A 171 -8.51 -10.06 -4.28
CA HIS A 171 -8.22 -10.33 -5.69
C HIS A 171 -6.72 -10.56 -5.92
N LYS A 172 -6.39 -11.09 -7.10
CA LYS A 172 -5.00 -11.17 -7.57
C LYS A 172 -4.37 -9.78 -7.63
N LEU A 173 -3.06 -9.71 -7.42
CA LEU A 173 -2.30 -8.46 -7.40
C LEU A 173 -2.51 -7.61 -8.66
N GLU A 174 -2.56 -8.23 -9.83
CA GLU A 174 -2.79 -7.57 -11.12
C GLU A 174 -4.17 -6.90 -11.19
N VAL A 175 -5.20 -7.54 -10.63
CA VAL A 175 -6.56 -7.02 -10.59
C VAL A 175 -6.66 -5.89 -9.57
N GLN A 176 -6.05 -6.04 -8.39
CA GLN A 176 -5.96 -4.97 -7.40
C GLN A 176 -5.30 -3.72 -7.98
N LEU A 177 -4.17 -3.91 -8.67
CA LEU A 177 -3.41 -2.82 -9.26
C LEU A 177 -4.22 -2.07 -10.32
N ASP A 178 -4.96 -2.79 -11.15
CA ASP A 178 -5.81 -2.16 -12.17
C ASP A 178 -6.96 -1.39 -11.51
N GLU A 179 -7.75 -2.05 -10.65
CA GLU A 179 -8.95 -1.46 -10.01
C GLU A 179 -8.63 -0.31 -9.02
N LEU A 180 -7.52 -0.39 -8.27
CA LEU A 180 -7.20 0.56 -7.19
C LEU A 180 -6.16 1.61 -7.57
N ILE A 181 -5.47 1.48 -8.71
CA ILE A 181 -4.43 2.44 -9.12
C ILE A 181 -4.62 2.83 -10.58
N LEU A 182 -4.54 1.90 -11.52
CA LEU A 182 -4.47 2.26 -12.94
C LEU A 182 -5.78 2.84 -13.47
N GLU A 183 -6.93 2.21 -13.18
CA GLU A 183 -8.25 2.73 -13.56
C GLU A 183 -8.52 4.12 -12.92
N PRO A 184 -8.34 4.33 -11.60
CA PRO A 184 -8.43 5.64 -10.98
C PRO A 184 -7.55 6.72 -11.65
N LEU A 185 -6.28 6.41 -11.93
CA LEU A 185 -5.37 7.36 -12.58
C LEU A 185 -5.80 7.65 -14.03
N ARG A 186 -6.34 6.67 -14.77
CA ARG A 186 -6.86 6.86 -16.14
C ARG A 186 -8.15 7.67 -16.15
N ALA A 187 -9.00 7.52 -15.15
CA ALA A 187 -10.25 8.28 -15.02
C ALA A 187 -10.01 9.77 -14.75
N CYS A 188 -8.91 10.10 -14.05
CA CYS A 188 -8.56 11.48 -13.71
C CYS A 188 -7.45 12.01 -14.65
N GLN A 189 -7.83 12.79 -15.66
CA GLN A 189 -6.87 13.39 -16.60
C GLN A 189 -6.53 14.85 -16.26
N GLU A 190 -7.44 15.54 -15.56
CA GLU A 190 -7.28 16.94 -15.21
C GLU A 190 -6.27 17.13 -14.07
N GLY A 191 -5.40 18.13 -14.18
CA GLY A 191 -4.46 18.47 -13.11
C GLY A 191 -3.26 17.52 -12.94
N ARG A 192 -3.03 16.60 -13.90
CA ARG A 192 -1.91 15.64 -13.87
C ARG A 192 -0.53 16.26 -13.68
N SER A 193 -0.32 17.51 -14.11
CA SER A 193 0.96 18.22 -13.91
C SER A 193 1.27 18.52 -12.44
N ALA A 194 0.26 18.55 -11.57
CA ALA A 194 0.41 18.77 -10.13
C ALA A 194 0.51 17.45 -9.34
N TRP A 195 0.38 16.30 -10.00
CA TRP A 195 0.44 15.00 -9.34
C TRP A 195 1.86 14.70 -8.84
N PRO A 196 1.99 13.84 -7.81
CA PRO A 196 3.29 13.32 -7.44
C PRO A 196 3.94 12.61 -8.63
N LYS A 197 5.27 12.68 -8.70
CA LYS A 197 6.05 12.19 -9.83
C LYS A 197 6.53 10.74 -9.67
N VAL A 198 6.56 10.20 -8.45
CA VAL A 198 7.24 8.92 -8.21
C VAL A 198 6.55 8.04 -7.18
N ILE A 199 6.53 6.74 -7.47
CA ILE A 199 6.29 5.65 -6.52
C ILE A 199 7.62 4.90 -6.33
N ILE A 200 8.01 4.64 -5.07
CA ILE A 200 9.26 3.94 -4.76
C ILE A 200 8.93 2.57 -4.15
N ILE A 201 9.41 1.51 -4.80
CA ILE A 201 9.31 0.15 -4.28
C ILE A 201 10.74 -0.39 -4.07
N ASP A 202 11.08 -0.70 -2.83
CA ASP A 202 12.40 -1.20 -2.45
C ASP A 202 12.30 -2.60 -1.83
N GLY A 203 13.36 -3.40 -2.00
CA GLY A 203 13.45 -4.74 -1.41
C GLY A 203 12.56 -5.79 -2.08
N LEU A 204 12.24 -5.67 -3.37
CA LEU A 204 11.41 -6.67 -4.09
C LEU A 204 11.91 -8.13 -3.95
N ASP A 205 13.21 -8.35 -3.67
CA ASP A 205 13.81 -9.67 -3.40
C ASP A 205 13.47 -10.22 -2.02
N GLU A 206 13.04 -9.34 -1.11
CA GLU A 206 12.66 -9.67 0.25
C GLU A 206 11.16 -9.91 0.40
N CYS A 207 10.40 -9.82 -0.70
CA CYS A 207 9.02 -10.25 -0.75
C CYS A 207 8.95 -11.79 -0.60
N GLU A 208 8.12 -12.26 0.32
CA GLU A 208 7.84 -13.69 0.49
C GLU A 208 7.33 -14.28 -0.84
N ALA A 209 8.01 -15.32 -1.29
CA ALA A 209 7.47 -16.19 -2.33
C ALA A 209 6.29 -16.96 -1.74
N VAL A 210 5.19 -17.07 -2.49
CA VAL A 210 4.08 -17.94 -2.10
C VAL A 210 4.63 -19.36 -2.03
N GLN A 211 4.83 -19.88 -0.82
CA GLN A 211 5.10 -21.29 -0.63
C GLN A 211 3.77 -22.00 -0.90
N TYR A 212 3.64 -22.60 -2.08
CA TYR A 212 2.67 -23.67 -2.24
C TYR A 212 3.14 -24.78 -1.30
N HIS A 213 2.47 -24.95 -0.16
CA HIS A 213 2.58 -26.20 0.57
C HIS A 213 1.96 -27.25 -0.33
N ASP A 214 2.79 -28.01 -1.05
CA ASP A 214 2.41 -29.33 -1.51
C ASP A 214 2.12 -30.14 -0.24
N GLU A 215 0.84 -30.29 0.10
CA GLU A 215 0.37 -31.33 1.01
C GLU A 215 0.52 -32.69 0.30
N ALA A 216 1.76 -33.10 0.09
CA ALA A 216 2.12 -34.45 -0.28
C ALA A 216 3.51 -34.76 0.26
N GLN A 217 3.55 -35.69 1.21
CA GLN A 217 4.72 -36.38 1.80
C GLN A 217 5.18 -35.93 3.19
N SER A 218 4.31 -36.09 4.19
CA SER A 218 4.77 -36.67 5.47
C SER A 218 4.74 -38.20 5.34
N ASN A 219 5.86 -38.79 4.90
CA ASN A 219 6.30 -40.16 5.20
C ASN A 219 7.46 -40.53 4.27
N VAL A 220 8.71 -40.21 4.63
CA VAL A 220 9.85 -41.15 4.59
C VAL A 220 10.93 -40.62 5.56
N SER A 221 11.43 -41.54 6.36
CA SER A 221 12.48 -41.47 7.37
C SER A 221 13.84 -40.93 6.91
N GLU A 222 14.59 -40.41 7.89
CA GLU A 222 16.02 -40.07 7.85
C GLU A 222 16.91 -41.11 7.14
N ASN A 223 17.70 -40.67 6.14
CA ASN A 223 19.17 -40.70 6.20
C ASN A 223 19.85 -40.21 4.90
N CYS A 224 21.03 -39.61 5.09
CA CYS A 224 22.11 -39.30 4.14
C CYS A 224 22.11 -37.95 3.38
N ARG A 225 23.05 -37.11 3.81
CA ARG A 225 23.65 -35.86 3.29
C ARG A 225 24.75 -36.17 2.21
N PRO A 226 25.48 -35.21 1.57
CA PRO A 226 25.39 -33.74 1.50
C PRO A 226 25.70 -33.15 0.06
N PRO A 227 26.45 -32.05 -0.19
CA PRO A 227 25.91 -30.81 -0.77
C PRO A 227 26.67 -30.29 -2.02
N TYR A 228 26.02 -29.80 -3.08
CA TYR A 228 26.63 -28.76 -3.93
C TYR A 228 25.64 -28.08 -4.89
N GLU A 229 25.87 -26.78 -5.05
CA GLU A 229 25.55 -25.87 -6.15
C GLU A 229 24.09 -25.53 -6.49
N ALA A 230 23.68 -24.35 -6.02
CA ALA A 230 22.68 -23.54 -6.69
C ALA A 230 23.30 -22.15 -7.00
N GLU A 231 23.86 -22.00 -8.19
CA GLU A 231 24.18 -20.69 -8.77
C GLU A 231 23.25 -20.36 -9.95
N LYS A 232 22.60 -19.19 -9.81
CA LYS A 232 22.07 -18.25 -10.81
C LYS A 232 21.17 -18.77 -11.95
N ALA A 233 19.96 -18.22 -11.92
CA ALA A 233 19.53 -17.29 -12.98
C ALA A 233 18.56 -16.25 -12.42
N ARG A 234 19.06 -15.02 -12.20
CA ARG A 234 18.26 -13.82 -11.87
C ARG A 234 17.43 -13.43 -13.09
N LYS A 235 16.10 -13.58 -13.02
CA LYS A 235 15.18 -12.99 -14.00
C LYS A 235 14.76 -11.59 -13.58
N ALA A 236 14.56 -10.76 -14.60
CA ALA A 236 14.21 -9.34 -14.60
C ALA A 236 13.05 -8.97 -13.67
N ARG A 237 13.00 -7.69 -13.27
CA ARG A 237 11.98 -7.14 -12.37
C ARG A 237 11.34 -5.91 -13.02
N CYS A 238 10.07 -5.63 -12.65
CA CYS A 238 9.19 -4.54 -13.13
C CYS A 238 8.73 -3.63 -11.97
N ALA A 239 8.50 -2.34 -12.23
CA ALA A 239 7.96 -1.32 -11.34
C ALA A 239 7.19 -0.36 -12.24
N LEU A 240 5.87 -0.28 -12.11
CA LEU A 240 5.00 0.55 -12.96
C LEU A 240 4.91 1.99 -12.48
#